data_AF-A0A7G9ZAU1-F1
#
_entry.id   AF-A0A7G9ZAU1-F1
#
_cell.length_a   1.000
_cell.length_b   1.000
_cell.length_c   1.000
_cell.angle_alpha   90.00
_cell.angle_beta   90.00
_cell.angle_gamma   90.00
#
_symmetry.space_group_name_H-M   'P 1'
#
loop_
_entity.id
_entity.type
_entity.pdbx_description
1 polymer ?
#
loop_
_entity_poly.entity_id
_entity_poly.type
_entity_poly.pdbx_seq_one_letter_code
_entity_poly.pdbx_strand_id
1 'polypeptide(L)'
;MTEEMDKVPRSFLKALADFNREREMVFKEFDEIQDKYSKGEDIVEDLKQFKSKRPGIFVVIDDLFHKAVEVEDKLDQERVKAEEREVMREFKDRFSDLAEAIDLLVLEELVASR
;
A
#
# COMPACT_ATOMS: atom_id res chain seq x y z
N MET A 1 -22.56 -26.71 6.46
CA MET A 1 -22.59 -25.23 6.37
C MET A 1 -21.37 -24.88 5.55
N THR A 2 -21.55 -24.59 4.27
CA THR A 2 -20.47 -24.13 3.41
C THR A 2 -20.20 -22.70 3.83
N GLU A 3 -19.12 -22.49 4.57
CA GLU A 3 -18.57 -21.16 4.82
C GLU A 3 -18.41 -20.50 3.45
N GLU A 4 -19.16 -19.42 3.21
CA GLU A 4 -18.88 -18.54 2.09
C GLU A 4 -17.45 -18.07 2.31
N MET A 5 -16.49 -18.67 1.60
CA MET A 5 -15.15 -18.09 1.51
C MET A 5 -15.35 -16.66 1.04
N ASP A 6 -15.17 -15.70 1.94
CA ASP A 6 -15.24 -14.27 1.62
C ASP A 6 -14.34 -14.06 0.42
N LYS A 7 -14.95 -13.82 -0.74
CA LYS A 7 -14.20 -13.67 -1.99
C LYS A 7 -13.35 -12.43 -1.85
N VAL A 8 -12.07 -12.53 -2.23
CA VAL A 8 -11.19 -11.37 -2.25
C VAL A 8 -11.86 -10.26 -3.09
N PRO A 9 -11.97 -9.03 -2.55
CA PRO A 9 -12.62 -7.95 -3.26
C PRO A 9 -11.96 -7.68 -4.61
N ARG A 10 -12.76 -7.56 -5.68
CA ARG A 10 -12.26 -7.25 -7.03
C ARG A 10 -11.47 -5.93 -7.09
N SER A 11 -11.80 -4.98 -6.21
CA SER A 11 -11.08 -3.73 -6.06
C SER A 11 -9.63 -3.95 -5.60
N PHE A 12 -9.42 -4.84 -4.62
CA PHE A 12 -8.09 -5.22 -4.16
C PHE A 12 -7.28 -5.88 -5.28
N LEU A 13 -7.86 -6.86 -5.97
CA LEU A 13 -7.20 -7.56 -7.08
C LEU A 13 -6.77 -6.59 -8.20
N LYS A 14 -7.64 -5.64 -8.55
CA LYS A 14 -7.32 -4.61 -9.54
C LYS A 14 -6.17 -3.72 -9.06
N ALA A 15 -6.25 -3.23 -7.82
CA ALA A 15 -5.22 -2.37 -7.26
C ALA A 15 -3.85 -3.09 -7.13
N LEU A 16 -3.86 -4.37 -6.77
CA LEU A 16 -2.66 -5.21 -6.73
C LEU A 16 -2.05 -5.40 -8.12
N ALA A 17 -2.87 -5.65 -9.14
CA ALA A 17 -2.41 -5.75 -10.52
C ALA A 17 -1.82 -4.42 -11.01
N ASP A 18 -2.47 -3.30 -10.68
CA ASP A 18 -1.98 -1.96 -11.00
C ASP A 18 -0.66 -1.65 -10.27
N PHE A 19 -0.52 -2.02 -8.99
CA PHE A 19 0.73 -1.90 -8.23
C PHE A 19 1.88 -2.68 -8.88
N ASN A 20 1.65 -3.94 -9.26
CA ASN A 20 2.68 -4.75 -9.92
C ASN A 20 3.05 -4.20 -11.31
N ARG A 21 2.07 -3.72 -12.08
CA ARG A 21 2.31 -3.09 -13.39
C ARG A 21 3.13 -1.81 -13.27
N GLU A 22 2.87 -1.01 -12.24
CA GLU A 22 3.50 0.30 -12.03
C GLU A 22 4.66 0.26 -11.03
N ARG A 23 5.13 -0.94 -10.66
CA ARG A 23 6.09 -1.14 -9.55
C ARG A 23 7.32 -0.25 -9.63
N GLU A 24 7.95 -0.13 -10.80
CA GLU A 24 9.18 0.67 -10.95
C GLU A 24 8.93 2.15 -10.65
N MET A 25 7.79 2.67 -11.08
CA MET A 25 7.39 4.06 -10.84
C MET A 25 7.00 4.27 -9.37
N VAL A 26 6.26 3.31 -8.79
CA VAL A 26 5.84 3.36 -7.38
C VAL A 26 7.06 3.35 -6.45
N PHE A 27 8.01 2.45 -6.68
CA PHE A 27 9.27 2.40 -5.92
C PHE A 27 10.05 3.70 -6.05
N LYS A 28 10.17 4.24 -7.27
CA LYS A 28 10.87 5.50 -7.50
C LYS A 28 10.24 6.67 -6.74
N GLU A 29 8.92 6.82 -6.79
CA GLU A 29 8.23 7.89 -6.05
C GLU A 29 8.40 7.72 -4.53
N PHE A 30 8.35 6.49 -4.02
CA PHE A 30 8.57 6.23 -2.60
C PHE A 30 10.04 6.40 -2.17
N ASP A 31 11.00 6.15 -3.05
CA ASP A 31 12.42 6.48 -2.80
C ASP A 31 12.62 7.98 -2.62
N GLU A 32 11.99 8.80 -3.47
CA GLU A 32 12.03 10.26 -3.36
C GLU A 32 11.36 10.74 -2.05
N ILE A 33 10.25 10.12 -1.65
CA ILE A 33 9.57 10.40 -0.38
C ILE A 33 10.44 9.99 0.81
N GLN A 34 11.04 8.79 0.78
CA GLN A 34 11.89 8.30 1.86
C GLN A 34 13.15 9.14 2.02
N ASP A 35 13.76 9.59 0.91
CA ASP A 35 14.92 10.50 0.95
C ASP A 35 14.57 11.82 1.64
N LYS A 36 13.42 12.44 1.32
CA LYS A 36 12.92 13.63 2.02
C LYS A 36 12.65 13.36 3.50
N TYR A 37 11.94 12.28 3.81
CA TYR A 37 11.64 11.90 5.19
C TYR A 37 12.91 11.70 6.02
N SER A 38 13.92 11.04 5.46
CA SER A 38 15.21 10.80 6.12
C SER A 38 15.99 12.09 6.45
N LYS A 39 15.72 13.18 5.72
CA LYS A 39 16.29 14.52 5.97
C LYS A 39 15.46 15.33 6.98
N GLY A 40 14.36 14.78 7.47
CA GLY A 40 13.42 15.46 8.38
C GLY A 40 12.51 16.47 7.67
N GLU A 41 12.33 16.34 6.35
CA GLU A 41 11.37 17.15 5.60
C GLU A 41 9.94 16.61 5.80
N ASP A 42 8.96 17.52 5.70
CA ASP A 42 7.54 17.14 5.73
C ASP A 42 7.15 16.52 4.38
N ILE A 43 6.62 15.29 4.44
CA ILE A 43 6.24 14.48 3.28
C ILE A 43 4.73 14.32 3.11
N VAL A 44 3.92 14.95 3.97
CA VAL A 44 2.45 14.77 3.97
C VAL A 44 1.85 15.13 2.61
N GLU A 45 2.27 16.24 2.00
CA GLU A 45 1.79 16.65 0.68
C GLU A 45 2.25 15.72 -0.44
N ASP A 46 3.46 15.13 -0.34
CA ASP A 46 3.93 14.15 -1.30
C ASP A 46 3.09 12.86 -1.25
N LEU A 47 2.78 12.38 -0.04
CA LEU A 47 1.90 11.24 0.18
C LEU A 47 0.47 11.52 -0.32
N LYS A 48 -0.08 12.71 -0.05
CA LYS A 48 -1.38 13.16 -0.57
C LYS A 48 -1.41 13.18 -2.10
N GLN A 49 -0.35 13.71 -2.72
CA GLN A 49 -0.23 13.71 -4.18
C GLN A 49 -0.14 12.31 -4.77
N PHE A 50 0.65 11.41 -4.16
CA PHE A 50 0.72 10.02 -4.59
C PHE A 50 -0.66 9.36 -4.52
N LYS A 51 -1.34 9.49 -3.37
CA LYS A 51 -2.69 8.95 -3.15
C LYS A 51 -3.69 9.51 -4.16
N SER A 52 -3.66 10.81 -4.43
CA SER A 52 -4.57 11.43 -5.41
C SER A 52 -4.36 10.89 -6.82
N LYS A 53 -3.12 10.55 -7.21
CA LYS A 53 -2.81 9.98 -8.54
C LYS A 53 -3.18 8.51 -8.61
N ARG A 54 -2.95 7.75 -7.52
CA ARG A 54 -3.07 6.28 -7.50
C ARG A 54 -3.80 5.79 -6.25
N PRO A 55 -5.09 6.13 -6.08
CA PRO A 55 -5.81 5.85 -4.84
C PRO A 55 -5.91 4.35 -4.54
N GLY A 56 -6.11 3.50 -5.56
CA GLY A 56 -6.18 2.05 -5.37
C GLY A 56 -4.84 1.46 -4.90
N ILE A 57 -3.73 1.88 -5.52
CA ILE A 57 -2.39 1.43 -5.11
C ILE A 57 -2.08 1.90 -3.70
N PHE A 58 -2.43 3.14 -3.35
CA PHE A 58 -2.24 3.65 -2.00
C PHE A 58 -2.98 2.81 -0.94
N VAL A 59 -4.21 2.36 -1.22
CA VAL A 59 -4.94 1.44 -0.31
C VAL A 59 -4.19 0.12 -0.12
N VAL A 60 -3.60 -0.45 -1.18
CA VAL A 60 -2.80 -1.67 -1.06
C VAL A 60 -1.55 -1.44 -0.20
N ILE A 61 -0.89 -0.29 -0.36
CA ILE A 61 0.28 0.08 0.44
C ILE A 61 -0.10 0.29 1.91
N ASP A 62 -1.19 1.01 2.17
CA ASP A 62 -1.73 1.21 3.52
C ASP A 62 -2.07 -0.14 4.19
N ASP A 63 -2.82 -1.00 3.50
CA ASP A 63 -3.15 -2.35 3.98
C ASP A 63 -1.87 -3.19 4.19
N LEU A 64 -0.84 -3.03 3.36
CA LEU A 64 0.43 -3.77 3.49
C LEU A 64 1.18 -3.41 4.77
N PHE A 65 1.13 -2.15 5.21
CA PHE A 65 1.73 -1.70 6.46
C PHE A 65 0.87 -2.00 7.69
N HIS A 66 -0.45 -1.78 7.60
CA HIS A 66 -1.33 -1.79 8.78
C HIS A 66 -2.18 -3.06 8.92
N LYS A 67 -2.36 -3.81 7.83
CA LYS A 67 -3.18 -5.04 7.78
C LYS A 67 -2.44 -6.18 7.09
N ALA A 68 -1.13 -6.30 7.34
CA ALA A 68 -0.26 -7.26 6.66
C ALA A 68 -0.79 -8.71 6.68
N VAL A 69 -1.40 -9.15 7.79
CA VAL A 69 -2.02 -10.49 7.89
C VAL A 69 -3.18 -10.64 6.91
N GLU A 70 -4.08 -9.66 6.85
CA GLU A 70 -5.22 -9.66 5.92
C GLU A 70 -4.77 -9.62 4.46
N VAL A 71 -3.70 -8.88 4.16
CA VAL A 71 -3.10 -8.85 2.82
C VAL A 71 -2.56 -10.22 2.46
N GLU A 72 -1.75 -10.85 3.32
CA GLU A 72 -1.21 -12.20 3.05
C GLU A 72 -2.33 -13.24 2.87
N ASP A 73 -3.38 -13.20 3.69
CA ASP A 73 -4.56 -14.07 3.55
C ASP A 73 -5.23 -13.90 2.17
N LYS A 74 -5.40 -12.65 1.69
CA LYS A 74 -5.95 -12.37 0.35
C LYS A 74 -5.03 -12.87 -0.77
N LEU A 75 -3.71 -12.71 -0.62
CA LEU A 75 -2.73 -13.20 -1.59
C LEU A 75 -2.72 -14.73 -1.68
N ASP A 76 -2.94 -15.41 -0.55
CA ASP A 76 -3.08 -16.87 -0.44
C ASP A 76 -4.36 -17.39 -1.10
N GLN A 77 -5.49 -16.75 -0.81
CA GLN A 77 -6.78 -17.11 -1.41
C GLN A 77 -6.73 -17.05 -2.95
N GLU A 78 -6.09 -16.02 -3.50
CA GLU A 78 -6.02 -15.78 -4.94
C GLU A 78 -4.81 -16.44 -5.62
N ARG A 79 -3.99 -17.18 -4.85
CA ARG A 79 -2.81 -17.89 -5.36
C ARG A 79 -1.88 -16.98 -6.18
N VAL A 80 -1.71 -15.75 -5.70
CA VAL A 80 -0.84 -14.74 -6.32
C VAL A 80 0.57 -15.28 -6.46
N LYS A 81 1.24 -14.98 -7.59
CA LYS A 81 2.55 -15.54 -7.90
C LYS A 81 3.59 -15.14 -6.87
N ALA A 82 4.55 -16.02 -6.61
CA ALA A 82 5.62 -15.77 -5.65
C ALA A 82 6.40 -14.47 -5.95
N GLU A 83 6.64 -14.18 -7.22
CA GLU A 83 7.31 -12.96 -7.68
C GLU A 83 6.55 -11.68 -7.29
N GLU A 84 5.23 -11.64 -7.49
CA GLU A 84 4.40 -10.48 -7.14
C GLU A 84 4.34 -10.27 -5.62
N ARG A 85 4.34 -11.37 -4.85
CA ARG A 85 4.41 -11.32 -3.38
C ARG A 85 5.77 -10.83 -2.89
N GLU A 86 6.84 -11.24 -3.55
CA GLU A 86 8.20 -10.80 -3.23
C GLU A 86 8.35 -9.30 -3.46
N VAL A 87 7.80 -8.76 -4.56
CA VAL A 87 7.78 -7.31 -4.81
C VAL A 87 7.05 -6.55 -3.70
N MET A 88 5.92 -7.06 -3.20
CA MET A 88 5.20 -6.43 -2.08
C MET A 88 6.01 -6.48 -0.78
N ARG A 89 6.65 -7.61 -0.49
CA ARG A 89 7.52 -7.73 0.69
C ARG A 89 8.73 -6.80 0.61
N GLU A 90 9.39 -6.73 -0.54
CA GLU A 90 10.48 -5.79 -0.79
C GLU A 90 10.04 -4.35 -0.55
N PHE A 91 8.86 -3.97 -1.08
CA PHE A 91 8.32 -2.63 -0.88
C PHE A 91 8.09 -2.33 0.60
N LYS A 92 7.44 -3.26 1.32
CA LYS A 92 7.17 -3.12 2.76
C LYS A 92 8.45 -2.97 3.57
N ASP A 93 9.44 -3.82 3.32
CA ASP A 93 10.68 -3.81 4.09
C ASP A 93 11.48 -2.53 3.84
N ARG A 94 11.59 -2.13 2.57
CA ARG A 94 12.35 -0.94 2.14
C ARG A 94 11.77 0.36 2.67
N PHE A 95 10.44 0.50 2.66
CA PHE A 95 9.74 1.73 3.03
C PHE A 95 9.09 1.66 4.42
N SER A 96 9.54 0.74 5.27
CA SER A 96 9.00 0.52 6.62
C SER A 96 9.03 1.77 7.51
N ASP A 97 10.05 2.62 7.35
CA ASP A 97 10.17 3.90 8.07
C ASP A 97 9.03 4.89 7.76
N LEU A 98 8.35 4.73 6.62
CA LEU A 98 7.24 5.59 6.21
C LEU A 98 5.89 5.16 6.77
N ALA A 99 5.81 4.01 7.44
CA ALA A 99 4.54 3.46 7.92
C ALA A 99 3.78 4.43 8.84
N GLU A 100 4.48 5.07 9.79
CA GLU A 100 3.86 6.04 10.71
C GLU A 100 3.32 7.26 9.97
N ALA A 101 4.05 7.79 8.99
CA ALA A 101 3.59 8.93 8.20
C ALA A 101 2.34 8.59 7.36
N ILE A 102 2.27 7.36 6.85
CA ILE A 102 1.11 6.86 6.11
C ILE A 102 -0.11 6.72 7.04
N ASP A 103 0.07 6.16 8.24
CA ASP A 103 -1.00 6.03 9.25
C ASP A 103 -1.56 7.40 9.64
N LEU A 104 -0.67 8.35 9.97
CA LEU A 104 -1.05 9.71 10.33
C LEU A 104 -1.86 10.41 9.24
N LEU A 105 -1.47 10.23 7.96
CA LEU A 105 -2.23 10.76 6.83
C LEU A 105 -3.65 10.18 6.78
N VAL A 106 -3.80 8.85 6.90
CA VAL A 106 -5.11 8.19 6.86
C VAL A 106 -5.98 8.64 8.04
N LEU A 107 -5.40 8.78 9.24
CA LEU A 107 -6.11 9.27 10.42
C LEU A 107 -6.56 10.74 10.26
N GLU A 108 -5.71 11.63 9.74
CA GLU A 108 -6.06 13.03 9.47
C GLU A 108 -7.30 13.12 8.56
N GLU A 109 -7.34 12.32 7.50
CA GLU A 109 -8.45 12.31 6.55
C GLU A 109 -9.74 11.73 7.14
N LEU A 110 -9.65 10.73 8.01
CA LEU A 110 -10.81 10.19 8.73
C LEU A 110 -11.43 11.22 9.67
N VAL A 111 -10.61 12.07 10.29
CA VAL A 111 -11.08 13.18 11.13
C VAL A 111 -11.69 14.30 10.27
N ALA A 112 -11.05 14.64 9.14
CA ALA A 112 -11.53 15.69 8.24
C ALA A 112 -12.82 15.32 7.48
N SER A 113 -13.14 14.03 7.37
CA SER A 113 -14.35 13.53 6.70
C SER A 113 -15.59 13.46 7.61
N ARG A 114 -15.48 13.91 8.87
CA ARG A 114 -16.59 13.99 9.84
C ARG A 114 -17.12 15.42 9.95
#